data_AF-B7HMA3-F1
#
_entry.id   AF-B7HMA3-F1
#
_cell.length_a   1.000
_cell.length_b   1.000
_cell.length_c   1.000
_cell.angle_alpha   90.00
_cell.angle_beta   90.00
_cell.angle_gamma   90.00
#
_symmetry.space_group_name_H-M   'P 1'
#
loop_
_entity.id
_entity.type
_entity.pdbx_description
1 polymer ?
#
loop_
_entity_poly.entity_id
_entity_poly.type
_entity_poly.pdbx_seq_one_letter_code
_entity_poly.pdbx_strand_id
1 'polypeptide(L)'
;MQYIIYCDESEKNGKFFGNFYGGALVRSIHFHEVKDALAAKKVELGFSGEVKWQKVTANYLEKYMELMKCFFDFIKQDKVKIRIMFTHNKNLATNLTKEQRDKEYFLLYYQFFKHAFGFQYSNNTRNPISLYTYFDQLPDTKEKNREFIDYIYKLQYMEEFKKANLFFNSKDDIAEAKSHNHDILQCLDVILGAMEFRLNEKHKAKPEGQRTRGKRTIAKEKLYKFINQNIREIYPNFNIGESTGKSSMRDKWLHPYRHWKFTPSVGKVDKHYVGKKKR
;
A
#
# COMPACT_ATOMS: atom_id res chain seq x y z
N MET A 1 2.22 10.37 21.92
CA MET A 1 1.57 10.10 20.61
C MET A 1 2.45 9.11 19.86
N GLN A 2 1.87 8.12 19.20
CA GLN A 2 2.61 7.16 18.38
C GLN A 2 1.95 7.02 17.01
N TYR A 3 2.76 6.78 15.97
CA TYR A 3 2.28 6.36 14.66
C TYR A 3 2.52 4.86 14.51
N ILE A 4 1.44 4.13 14.28
CA ILE A 4 1.44 2.68 14.07
C ILE A 4 1.25 2.46 12.57
N ILE A 5 2.24 1.86 11.93
CA ILE A 5 2.33 1.78 10.47
C ILE A 5 2.39 0.31 10.08
N TYR A 6 1.47 -0.13 9.24
CA TYR A 6 1.49 -1.44 8.60
C TYR A 6 1.96 -1.27 7.16
N CYS A 7 2.90 -2.08 6.72
CA CYS A 7 3.42 -2.12 5.37
C CYS A 7 3.25 -3.54 4.81
N ASP A 8 2.91 -3.59 3.52
CA ASP A 8 2.69 -4.84 2.79
C ASP A 8 3.25 -4.73 1.38
N GLU A 9 3.69 -5.84 0.80
CA GLU A 9 4.12 -5.94 -0.60
C GLU A 9 3.18 -6.86 -1.39
N SER A 10 3.10 -6.65 -2.70
CA SER A 10 2.25 -7.46 -3.56
C SER A 10 2.97 -7.93 -4.82
N GLU A 11 2.46 -7.63 -6.01
CA GLU A 11 3.04 -8.15 -7.25
C GLU A 11 4.33 -7.41 -7.61
N LYS A 12 5.46 -8.11 -7.59
CA LYS A 12 6.72 -7.60 -8.13
C LYS A 12 6.70 -7.49 -9.66
N ASN A 13 6.23 -8.52 -10.36
CA ASN A 13 6.42 -8.69 -11.81
C ASN A 13 5.10 -8.74 -12.58
N GLY A 14 4.22 -7.75 -12.35
CA GLY A 14 2.94 -7.70 -13.03
C GLY A 14 3.08 -7.36 -14.52
N LYS A 15 2.02 -7.59 -15.30
CA LYS A 15 2.04 -7.43 -16.77
C LYS A 15 2.39 -6.01 -17.22
N PHE A 16 1.87 -4.99 -16.57
CA PHE A 16 2.04 -3.58 -16.95
C PHE A 16 2.66 -2.75 -15.84
N PHE A 17 2.31 -3.10 -14.60
CA PHE A 17 2.76 -2.46 -13.38
C PHE A 17 3.33 -3.53 -12.44
N GLY A 18 4.35 -3.16 -11.69
CA GLY A 18 5.01 -4.04 -10.73
C GLY A 18 5.51 -3.26 -9.53
N ASN A 19 6.21 -3.94 -8.63
CA ASN A 19 6.76 -3.37 -7.39
C ASN A 19 5.67 -2.65 -6.57
N PHE A 20 4.61 -3.36 -6.23
CA PHE A 20 3.48 -2.84 -5.46
C PHE A 20 3.77 -2.84 -3.97
N TYR A 21 3.76 -1.66 -3.33
CA TYR A 21 3.91 -1.52 -1.88
C TYR A 21 2.70 -0.77 -1.30
N GLY A 22 2.15 -1.30 -0.22
CA GLY A 22 1.04 -0.74 0.52
C GLY A 22 1.47 -0.28 1.91
N GLY A 23 0.77 0.72 2.44
CA GLY A 23 1.00 1.25 3.77
C GLY A 23 -0.28 1.76 4.40
N ALA A 24 -0.53 1.40 5.66
CA ALA A 24 -1.62 1.90 6.48
C ALA A 24 -1.07 2.51 7.77
N LEU A 25 -1.32 3.79 8.01
CA LEU A 25 -0.89 4.49 9.21
C LEU A 25 -2.09 4.85 10.08
N VAL A 26 -2.02 4.50 11.36
CA VAL A 26 -3.00 4.88 12.37
C VAL A 26 -2.28 5.61 13.49
N ARG A 27 -2.83 6.76 13.91
CA ARG A 27 -2.33 7.48 15.08
C ARG A 27 -2.84 6.77 16.34
N SER A 28 -2.01 6.66 17.38
CA SER A 28 -2.33 5.89 18.58
C SER A 28 -3.65 6.30 19.24
N ILE A 29 -4.04 7.58 19.13
CA ILE A 29 -5.32 8.11 19.61
C ILE A 29 -6.56 7.48 18.96
N HIS A 30 -6.44 6.89 17.77
CA HIS A 30 -7.53 6.21 17.06
C HIS A 30 -7.32 4.70 16.98
N PHE A 31 -6.21 4.17 17.51
CA PHE A 31 -5.80 2.80 17.23
C PHE A 31 -6.81 1.77 17.76
N HIS A 32 -7.20 1.88 19.03
CA HIS A 32 -8.19 0.98 19.62
C HIS A 32 -9.54 1.08 18.93
N GLU A 33 -10.02 2.30 18.66
CA GLU A 33 -11.27 2.53 17.94
C GLU A 33 -11.28 1.80 16.58
N VAL A 34 -10.26 2.00 15.75
CA VAL A 34 -10.15 1.38 14.42
C VAL A 34 -10.03 -0.14 14.55
N LYS A 35 -9.14 -0.62 15.43
CA LYS A 35 -8.86 -2.05 15.60
C LYS A 35 -10.10 -2.80 16.08
N ASP A 36 -10.76 -2.30 17.11
CA ASP A 36 -11.88 -2.97 17.76
C ASP A 36 -13.12 -2.94 16.85
N ALA A 37 -13.34 -1.86 16.11
CA ALA A 37 -14.43 -1.78 15.12
C ALA A 37 -14.24 -2.76 13.95
N LEU A 38 -13.02 -2.89 13.42
CA LEU A 38 -12.73 -3.86 12.35
C LEU A 38 -12.87 -5.30 12.84
N ALA A 39 -12.38 -5.60 14.05
CA ALA A 39 -12.52 -6.90 14.67
C ALA A 39 -14.00 -7.27 14.88
N ALA A 40 -14.80 -6.35 15.45
CA ALA A 40 -16.23 -6.53 15.64
C ALA A 40 -16.96 -6.72 14.31
N LYS A 41 -16.63 -5.90 13.28
CA LYS A 41 -17.24 -6.02 11.96
C LYS A 41 -16.91 -7.36 11.29
N LYS A 42 -15.70 -7.90 11.48
CA LYS A 42 -15.34 -9.23 10.97
C LYS A 42 -16.17 -10.34 11.63
N VAL A 43 -16.38 -10.25 12.95
CA VAL A 43 -17.22 -11.21 13.69
C VAL A 43 -18.67 -11.12 13.22
N GLU A 44 -19.22 -9.91 13.12
CA GLU A 44 -20.58 -9.64 12.61
C GLU A 44 -20.79 -10.25 11.22
N LEU A 45 -19.83 -10.08 10.32
CA LEU A 45 -19.87 -10.62 8.96
C LEU A 45 -19.57 -12.13 8.90
N GLY A 46 -19.23 -12.77 10.02
CA GLY A 46 -18.92 -14.19 10.10
C GLY A 46 -17.67 -14.58 9.31
N PHE A 47 -16.59 -13.78 9.41
CA PHE A 47 -15.27 -14.19 8.93
C PHE A 47 -14.60 -15.11 9.96
N SER A 48 -14.46 -16.38 9.63
CA SER A 48 -13.81 -17.40 10.48
C SER A 48 -12.28 -17.46 10.32
N GLY A 49 -11.72 -16.70 9.39
CA GLY A 49 -10.28 -16.69 9.14
C GLY A 49 -9.80 -15.37 8.57
N GLU A 50 -8.51 -15.35 8.26
CA GLU A 50 -7.83 -14.18 7.71
C GLU A 50 -8.46 -13.73 6.37
N VAL A 51 -8.78 -12.45 6.30
CA VAL A 51 -9.31 -11.75 5.13
C VAL A 51 -8.15 -11.41 4.20
N LYS A 52 -8.25 -11.83 2.93
CA LYS A 52 -7.20 -11.61 1.92
C LYS A 52 -7.80 -11.40 0.53
N TRP A 53 -7.19 -10.57 -0.30
CA TRP A 53 -7.58 -10.40 -1.70
C TRP A 53 -7.61 -11.73 -2.46
N GLN A 54 -6.64 -12.61 -2.18
CA GLN A 54 -6.60 -13.95 -2.77
C GLN A 54 -7.77 -14.80 -2.30
N LYS A 55 -8.45 -14.54 -1.18
CA LYS A 55 -9.61 -15.35 -0.72
C LYS A 55 -10.96 -14.81 -1.19
N VAL A 56 -11.00 -13.72 -1.95
CA VAL A 56 -12.25 -13.18 -2.50
C VAL A 56 -12.90 -14.19 -3.45
N THR A 57 -14.18 -14.48 -3.20
CA THR A 57 -15.06 -15.33 -4.02
C THR A 57 -16.42 -14.66 -4.18
N ALA A 58 -17.28 -15.18 -5.07
CA ALA A 58 -18.63 -14.65 -5.24
C ALA A 58 -19.47 -14.73 -3.96
N ASN A 59 -19.36 -15.83 -3.20
CA ASN A 59 -20.16 -16.06 -2.00
C ASN A 59 -19.77 -15.15 -0.83
N TYR A 60 -18.53 -14.70 -0.79
CA TYR A 60 -18.03 -13.81 0.27
C TYR A 60 -18.01 -12.33 -0.16
N LEU A 61 -18.35 -12.02 -1.41
CA LEU A 61 -18.20 -10.67 -1.98
C LEU A 61 -18.84 -9.58 -1.12
N GLU A 62 -20.10 -9.79 -0.70
CA GLU A 62 -20.83 -8.81 0.09
C GLU A 62 -20.14 -8.53 1.43
N LYS A 63 -19.64 -9.59 2.10
CA LYS A 63 -18.87 -9.46 3.34
C LYS A 63 -17.60 -8.63 3.14
N TYR A 64 -16.89 -8.83 2.04
CA TYR A 64 -15.72 -8.01 1.73
C TYR A 64 -16.11 -6.55 1.47
N MET A 65 -17.21 -6.29 0.76
CA MET A 65 -17.68 -4.93 0.49
C MET A 65 -18.05 -4.20 1.79
N GLU A 66 -18.81 -4.83 2.69
CA GLU A 66 -19.19 -4.24 3.98
C GLU A 66 -17.99 -4.00 4.91
N LEU A 67 -17.01 -4.92 4.93
CA LEU A 67 -15.78 -4.69 5.69
C LEU A 67 -14.97 -3.53 5.10
N MET A 68 -14.82 -3.46 3.78
CA MET A 68 -14.12 -2.35 3.13
C MET A 68 -14.85 -1.03 3.34
N LYS A 69 -16.19 -1.01 3.35
CA LYS A 69 -16.98 0.18 3.66
C LYS A 69 -16.62 0.73 5.04
N CYS A 70 -16.67 -0.12 6.07
CA CYS A 70 -16.28 0.23 7.43
C CYS A 70 -14.84 0.78 7.50
N PHE A 71 -13.90 0.14 6.81
CA PHE A 71 -12.53 0.62 6.76
C PHE A 71 -12.39 1.98 6.05
N PHE A 72 -13.10 2.18 4.95
CA PHE A 72 -13.12 3.44 4.22
C PHE A 72 -13.74 4.58 5.00
N ASP A 73 -14.68 4.33 5.91
CA ASP A 73 -15.21 5.36 6.80
C ASP A 73 -14.10 5.92 7.70
N PHE A 74 -13.22 5.06 8.24
CA PHE A 74 -12.05 5.50 8.99
C PHE A 74 -11.02 6.24 8.13
N ILE A 75 -10.87 5.85 6.86
CA ILE A 75 -10.01 6.55 5.90
C ILE A 75 -10.56 7.96 5.64
N LYS A 76 -11.85 8.09 5.31
CA LYS A 76 -12.50 9.38 5.03
C LYS A 76 -12.43 10.34 6.22
N GLN A 77 -12.49 9.80 7.45
CA GLN A 77 -12.33 10.55 8.70
C GLN A 77 -10.86 10.87 9.06
N ASP A 78 -9.90 10.55 8.18
CA ASP A 78 -8.46 10.65 8.42
C ASP A 78 -7.93 9.84 9.61
N LYS A 79 -8.71 8.91 10.18
CA LYS A 79 -8.26 8.06 11.30
C LYS A 79 -7.24 7.01 10.83
N VAL A 80 -7.36 6.59 9.57
CA VAL A 80 -6.42 5.70 8.88
C VAL A 80 -5.91 6.40 7.62
N LYS A 81 -4.59 6.42 7.41
CA LYS A 81 -3.98 6.89 6.17
C LYS A 81 -3.51 5.72 5.33
N ILE A 82 -3.96 5.64 4.07
CA ILE A 82 -3.54 4.61 3.11
C ILE A 82 -2.60 5.19 2.07
N ARG A 83 -1.51 4.47 1.80
CA ARG A 83 -0.51 4.77 0.77
C ARG A 83 -0.28 3.55 -0.10
N ILE A 84 -0.34 3.73 -1.41
CA ILE A 84 -0.05 2.70 -2.40
C ILE A 84 1.03 3.24 -3.33
N MET A 85 2.15 2.52 -3.47
CA MET A 85 3.18 2.80 -4.46
C MET A 85 3.26 1.66 -5.46
N PHE A 86 3.53 1.99 -6.72
CA PHE A 86 3.78 1.03 -7.78
C PHE A 86 4.68 1.65 -8.84
N THR A 87 5.32 0.80 -9.64
CA THR A 87 6.05 1.19 -10.84
C THR A 87 5.27 0.80 -12.08
N HIS A 88 5.49 1.53 -13.18
CA HIS A 88 5.02 1.08 -14.50
C HIS A 88 6.20 0.48 -15.26
N ASN A 89 6.06 -0.76 -15.74
CA ASN A 89 7.13 -1.52 -16.41
C ASN A 89 7.69 -0.84 -17.67
N LYS A 90 6.97 0.14 -18.23
CA LYS A 90 7.47 0.95 -19.34
C LYS A 90 8.66 1.83 -18.95
N ASN A 91 8.82 2.16 -17.66
CA ASN A 91 9.87 3.03 -17.16
C ASN A 91 11.02 2.17 -16.66
N LEU A 92 11.99 1.89 -17.53
CA LEU A 92 13.15 1.07 -17.19
C LEU A 92 14.24 1.93 -16.56
N ALA A 93 14.61 1.65 -15.32
CA ALA A 93 15.78 2.26 -14.70
C ALA A 93 17.06 1.86 -15.47
N THR A 94 17.90 2.82 -15.82
CA THR A 94 19.18 2.59 -16.50
C THR A 94 20.35 2.86 -15.58
N ASN A 95 21.53 2.34 -15.91
CA ASN A 95 22.78 2.53 -15.16
C ASN A 95 22.76 2.02 -13.72
N LEU A 96 21.89 1.04 -13.40
CA LEU A 96 21.91 0.37 -12.11
C LEU A 96 23.15 -0.52 -11.98
N THR A 97 23.83 -0.44 -10.83
CA THR A 97 24.86 -1.41 -10.46
C THR A 97 24.24 -2.79 -10.22
N LYS A 98 25.05 -3.85 -10.20
CA LYS A 98 24.59 -5.19 -9.85
C LYS A 98 23.92 -5.19 -8.47
N GLU A 99 24.57 -4.58 -7.48
CA GLU A 99 24.03 -4.46 -6.12
C GLU A 99 22.66 -3.77 -6.08
N GLN A 100 22.45 -2.69 -6.85
CA GLN A 100 21.16 -2.00 -6.90
C GLN A 100 20.05 -2.88 -7.48
N ARG A 101 20.36 -3.75 -8.44
CA ARG A 101 19.39 -4.73 -8.97
C ARG A 101 19.09 -5.80 -7.94
N ASP A 102 20.11 -6.32 -7.29
CA ASP A 102 19.97 -7.37 -6.27
C ASP A 102 19.20 -6.86 -5.04
N LYS A 103 19.35 -5.58 -4.69
CA LYS A 103 18.65 -4.91 -3.58
C LYS A 103 17.39 -4.15 -3.98
N GLU A 104 16.87 -4.33 -5.20
CA GLU A 104 15.75 -3.55 -5.76
C GLU A 104 14.54 -3.50 -4.81
N TYR A 105 14.14 -4.65 -4.26
CA TYR A 105 13.02 -4.76 -3.32
C TYR A 105 13.23 -3.83 -2.10
N PHE A 106 14.35 -3.99 -1.39
CA PHE A 106 14.64 -3.19 -0.19
C PHE A 106 14.81 -1.71 -0.50
N LEU A 107 15.42 -1.37 -1.64
CA LEU A 107 15.58 0.03 -2.06
C LEU A 107 14.24 0.69 -2.33
N LEU A 108 13.34 0.04 -3.07
CA LEU A 108 12.01 0.57 -3.36
C LEU A 108 11.15 0.63 -2.10
N TYR A 109 11.22 -0.38 -1.23
CA TYR A 109 10.46 -0.39 0.02
C TYR A 109 10.93 0.71 0.99
N TYR A 110 12.24 0.96 1.05
CA TYR A 110 12.82 2.09 1.77
C TYR A 110 12.31 3.43 1.21
N GLN A 111 12.31 3.61 -0.11
CA GLN A 111 11.78 4.82 -0.75
C GLN A 111 10.29 5.03 -0.45
N PHE A 112 9.51 3.94 -0.50
CA PHE A 112 8.11 3.95 -0.13
C PHE A 112 7.91 4.46 1.29
N PHE A 113 8.52 3.80 2.28
CA PHE A 113 8.36 4.16 3.68
C PHE A 113 8.83 5.59 3.95
N LYS A 114 10.01 5.98 3.43
CA LYS A 114 10.57 7.32 3.61
C LYS A 114 9.65 8.43 3.09
N HIS A 115 8.99 8.23 1.94
CA HIS A 115 8.37 9.33 1.20
C HIS A 115 6.85 9.30 1.07
N ALA A 116 6.22 8.13 1.13
CA ALA A 116 4.79 8.00 0.80
C ALA A 116 3.88 8.69 1.82
N PHE A 117 4.23 8.65 3.10
CA PHE A 117 3.42 9.21 4.19
C PHE A 117 3.58 10.73 4.38
N GLY A 118 4.63 11.34 3.83
CA GLY A 118 4.89 12.77 4.02
C GLY A 118 5.24 13.14 5.47
N PHE A 119 5.97 12.26 6.18
CA PHE A 119 6.31 12.38 7.60
C PHE A 119 6.82 13.76 8.04
N GLN A 120 7.60 14.45 7.21
CA GLN A 120 8.10 15.81 7.49
C GLN A 120 6.99 16.85 7.74
N TYR A 121 5.76 16.59 7.31
CA TYR A 121 4.60 17.48 7.49
C TYR A 121 3.61 16.96 8.54
N SER A 122 3.97 15.87 9.24
CA SER A 122 3.02 15.15 10.09
C SER A 122 2.81 15.76 11.48
N ASN A 123 3.78 16.53 11.95
CA ASN A 123 3.83 16.96 13.35
C ASN A 123 4.02 18.48 13.46
N ASN A 124 2.91 19.20 13.45
CA ASN A 124 2.93 20.66 13.64
C ASN A 124 3.21 21.05 15.10
N THR A 125 2.97 20.15 16.05
CA THR A 125 3.15 20.42 17.50
C THR A 125 4.60 20.35 17.93
N ARG A 126 5.46 19.67 17.15
CA ARG A 126 6.86 19.37 17.47
C ARG A 126 7.08 18.57 18.76
N ASN A 127 6.02 18.07 19.40
CA ASN A 127 6.16 17.09 20.49
C ASN A 127 6.74 15.77 19.95
N PRO A 128 7.52 15.01 20.73
CA PRO A 128 8.06 13.73 20.27
C PRO A 128 6.94 12.76 19.85
N ILE A 129 7.10 12.12 18.69
CA ILE A 129 6.21 11.06 18.21
C ILE A 129 7.03 9.82 17.88
N SER A 130 6.77 8.73 18.60
CA SER A 130 7.40 7.44 18.32
C SER A 130 6.76 6.78 17.11
N LEU A 131 7.56 6.07 16.31
CA LEU A 131 7.12 5.24 15.19
C LEU A 131 7.15 3.78 15.61
N TYR A 132 6.08 3.06 15.27
CA TYR A 132 6.02 1.60 15.38
C TYR A 132 5.57 1.04 14.04
N THR A 133 6.43 0.27 13.39
CA THR A 133 6.24 -0.19 12.02
C THR A 133 6.21 -1.70 11.95
N TYR A 134 5.24 -2.23 11.23
CA TYR A 134 5.05 -3.64 10.91
C TYR A 134 5.25 -3.83 9.41
N PHE A 135 6.36 -4.42 8.99
CA PHE A 135 6.58 -4.85 7.60
C PHE A 135 6.04 -6.25 7.39
N ASP A 136 5.62 -6.61 6.19
CA ASP A 136 5.39 -8.01 5.82
C ASP A 136 6.69 -8.84 5.98
N GLN A 137 6.53 -10.17 5.97
CA GLN A 137 7.66 -11.07 6.14
C GLN A 137 8.69 -10.82 5.02
N LEU A 138 9.88 -10.36 5.40
CA LEU A 138 10.90 -9.93 4.44
C LEU A 138 11.52 -11.15 3.73
N PRO A 139 11.50 -11.21 2.39
CA PRO A 139 11.74 -12.45 1.64
C PRO A 139 13.22 -12.78 1.35
N ASP A 140 14.16 -12.36 2.21
CA ASP A 140 15.60 -12.55 1.99
C ASP A 140 16.34 -13.08 3.23
N THR A 141 17.68 -13.18 3.17
CA THR A 141 18.50 -13.67 4.27
C THR A 141 18.35 -12.81 5.53
N LYS A 142 18.53 -13.42 6.71
CA LYS A 142 18.50 -12.71 8.00
C LYS A 142 19.43 -11.48 8.02
N GLU A 143 20.57 -11.57 7.35
CA GLU A 143 21.55 -10.50 7.25
C GLU A 143 21.03 -9.31 6.45
N LYS A 144 20.44 -9.55 5.28
CA LYS A 144 19.86 -8.49 4.44
C LYS A 144 18.60 -7.90 5.07
N ASN A 145 17.75 -8.72 5.70
CA ASN A 145 16.61 -8.24 6.46
C ASN A 145 17.07 -7.30 7.58
N ARG A 146 18.11 -7.68 8.34
CA ARG A 146 18.72 -6.80 9.37
C ARG A 146 19.30 -5.53 8.77
N GLU A 147 19.96 -5.60 7.61
CA GLU A 147 20.48 -4.42 6.91
C GLU A 147 19.33 -3.45 6.55
N PHE A 148 18.20 -3.97 6.07
CA PHE A 148 17.01 -3.18 5.78
C PHE A 148 16.41 -2.52 7.03
N ILE A 149 16.25 -3.28 8.12
CA ILE A 149 15.79 -2.73 9.41
C ILE A 149 16.72 -1.62 9.89
N ASP A 150 18.03 -1.79 9.73
CA ASP A 150 19.02 -0.77 10.06
C ASP A 150 18.86 0.50 9.22
N TYR A 151 18.56 0.38 7.92
CA TYR A 151 18.27 1.54 7.07
C TYR A 151 17.00 2.27 7.49
N ILE A 152 15.92 1.54 7.80
CA ILE A 152 14.67 2.13 8.29
C ILE A 152 14.89 2.84 9.62
N TYR A 153 15.59 2.20 10.57
CA TYR A 153 15.91 2.79 11.87
C TYR A 153 16.72 4.08 11.75
N LYS A 154 17.67 4.15 10.79
CA LYS A 154 18.49 5.34 10.54
C LYS A 154 17.71 6.52 9.96
N LEU A 155 16.50 6.33 9.44
CA LEU A 155 15.65 7.42 8.94
C LEU A 155 15.39 8.50 10.00
N GLN A 156 15.30 8.13 11.28
CA GLN A 156 15.06 9.08 12.37
C GLN A 156 16.14 10.17 12.49
N TYR A 157 17.35 9.90 11.99
CA TYR A 157 18.45 10.86 12.02
C TYR A 157 18.46 11.81 10.82
N MET A 158 17.60 11.58 9.82
CA MET A 158 17.47 12.46 8.66
C MET A 158 16.73 13.75 9.02
N GLU A 159 17.06 14.84 8.33
CA GLU A 159 16.46 16.16 8.52
C GLU A 159 14.94 16.13 8.44
N GLU A 160 14.37 15.35 7.51
CA GLU A 160 12.91 15.22 7.35
C GLU A 160 12.21 14.65 8.59
N PHE A 161 12.84 13.71 9.30
CA PHE A 161 12.29 13.07 10.50
C PHE A 161 12.58 13.91 11.75
N LYS A 162 13.78 14.48 11.86
CA LYS A 162 14.16 15.41 12.93
C LYS A 162 13.23 16.63 12.98
N LYS A 163 12.93 17.24 11.82
CA LYS A 163 12.02 18.39 11.73
C LYS A 163 10.59 18.07 12.21
N ALA A 164 10.15 16.83 12.03
CA ALA A 164 8.87 16.35 12.51
C ALA A 164 8.94 15.69 13.91
N ASN A 165 10.10 15.73 14.58
CA ASN A 165 10.36 15.10 15.88
C ASN A 165 9.88 13.64 15.96
N LEU A 166 10.23 12.86 14.92
CA LEU A 166 9.89 11.44 14.81
C LEU A 166 11.08 10.57 15.21
N PHE A 167 10.83 9.52 15.98
CA PHE A 167 11.89 8.63 16.46
C PHE A 167 11.42 7.18 16.59
N PHE A 168 12.36 6.24 16.64
CA PHE A 168 12.13 4.85 17.05
C PHE A 168 12.79 4.65 18.43
N ASN A 169 12.15 3.95 19.36
CA ASN A 169 12.76 3.67 20.67
C ASN A 169 13.89 2.65 20.56
N SER A 170 13.68 1.62 19.75
CA SER A 170 14.67 0.61 19.40
C SER A 170 14.41 0.08 17.98
N LYS A 171 15.28 -0.81 17.51
CA LYS A 171 15.03 -1.54 16.25
C LYS A 171 13.85 -2.50 16.36
N ASP A 172 13.43 -2.88 17.57
CA ASP A 172 12.28 -3.77 17.80
C ASP A 172 10.94 -3.08 17.52
N ASP A 173 10.92 -1.75 17.47
CA ASP A 173 9.78 -0.98 16.94
C ASP A 173 9.59 -1.17 15.43
N ILE A 174 10.51 -1.87 14.75
CA ILE A 174 10.44 -2.23 13.34
C ILE A 174 10.28 -3.76 13.26
N ALA A 175 9.04 -4.22 13.38
CA ALA A 175 8.70 -5.63 13.48
C ALA A 175 8.27 -6.21 12.12
N GLU A 176 8.40 -7.54 11.99
CA GLU A 176 7.72 -8.31 10.94
C GLU A 176 6.30 -8.66 11.41
N ALA A 177 5.30 -8.27 10.63
CA ALA A 177 3.89 -8.50 10.87
C ALA A 177 3.51 -9.92 10.46
N LYS A 178 2.73 -10.59 11.31
CA LYS A 178 1.96 -11.75 10.86
C LYS A 178 0.55 -11.29 10.51
N SER A 179 0.25 -11.22 9.21
CA SER A 179 -0.99 -10.65 8.67
C SER A 179 -2.27 -11.21 9.30
N HIS A 180 -2.27 -12.47 9.75
CA HIS A 180 -3.41 -13.09 10.45
C HIS A 180 -3.84 -12.37 11.73
N ASN A 181 -2.93 -11.66 12.41
CA ASN A 181 -3.20 -10.98 13.68
C ASN A 181 -3.62 -9.51 13.54
N HIS A 182 -3.61 -8.96 12.33
CA HIS A 182 -3.74 -7.52 12.11
C HIS A 182 -4.84 -7.21 11.09
N ASP A 183 -6.03 -6.85 11.58
CA ASP A 183 -7.19 -6.56 10.72
C ASP A 183 -6.98 -5.35 9.80
N ILE A 184 -6.23 -4.33 10.25
CA ILE A 184 -5.84 -3.17 9.44
C ILE A 184 -4.95 -3.61 8.26
N LEU A 185 -3.99 -4.49 8.50
CA LEU A 185 -3.10 -5.04 7.47
C LEU A 185 -3.89 -5.93 6.49
N GLN A 186 -4.84 -6.73 6.96
CA GLN A 186 -5.74 -7.50 6.09
C GLN A 186 -6.59 -6.59 5.19
N CYS A 187 -7.08 -5.46 5.70
CA CYS A 187 -7.81 -4.49 4.87
C CYS A 187 -6.89 -3.79 3.85
N LEU A 188 -5.64 -3.51 4.23
CA LEU A 188 -4.61 -3.00 3.32
C LEU A 188 -4.33 -3.99 2.18
N ASP A 189 -4.16 -5.28 2.47
CA ASP A 189 -3.96 -6.34 1.46
C ASP A 189 -5.11 -6.36 0.43
N VAL A 190 -6.36 -6.23 0.89
CA VAL A 190 -7.52 -6.18 -0.02
C VAL A 190 -7.47 -4.97 -0.96
N ILE A 191 -7.13 -3.79 -0.44
CA ILE A 191 -7.00 -2.57 -1.26
C ILE A 191 -5.81 -2.70 -2.24
N LEU A 192 -4.65 -3.12 -1.75
CA LEU A 192 -3.43 -3.26 -2.55
C LEU A 192 -3.63 -4.27 -3.68
N GLY A 193 -4.17 -5.44 -3.36
CA GLY A 193 -4.49 -6.49 -4.32
C GLY A 193 -5.56 -6.08 -5.34
N ALA A 194 -6.53 -5.23 -4.96
CA ALA A 194 -7.51 -4.68 -5.89
C ALA A 194 -6.87 -3.71 -6.90
N MET A 195 -5.92 -2.87 -6.46
CA MET A 195 -5.20 -1.95 -7.36
C MET A 195 -4.31 -2.72 -8.34
N GLU A 196 -3.53 -3.68 -7.83
CA GLU A 196 -2.72 -4.59 -8.63
C GLU A 196 -3.56 -5.29 -9.71
N PHE A 197 -4.66 -5.92 -9.29
CA PHE A 197 -5.57 -6.65 -10.17
C PHE A 197 -6.12 -5.79 -11.32
N ARG A 198 -6.44 -4.53 -11.03
CA ARG A 198 -6.97 -3.63 -12.04
C ARG A 198 -5.88 -3.11 -12.97
N LEU A 199 -4.74 -2.72 -12.44
CA LEU A 199 -3.62 -2.13 -13.19
C LEU A 199 -2.96 -3.15 -14.12
N ASN A 200 -2.90 -4.41 -13.72
CA ASN A 200 -2.39 -5.51 -14.55
C ASN A 200 -3.44 -6.20 -15.42
N GLU A 201 -4.62 -5.59 -15.57
CA GLU A 201 -5.73 -6.10 -16.39
C GLU A 201 -6.22 -7.50 -16.03
N LYS A 202 -5.94 -7.99 -14.81
CA LYS A 202 -6.36 -9.32 -14.35
C LYS A 202 -7.90 -9.47 -14.33
N HIS A 203 -8.65 -8.37 -14.27
CA HIS A 203 -10.11 -8.34 -14.45
C HIS A 203 -10.61 -8.77 -15.85
N LYS A 204 -9.73 -8.77 -16.86
CA LYS A 204 -10.04 -9.24 -18.22
C LYS A 204 -9.69 -10.72 -18.42
N ALA A 205 -8.97 -11.33 -17.48
CA ALA A 205 -8.48 -12.70 -17.62
C ALA A 205 -9.64 -13.71 -17.71
N LYS A 206 -9.50 -14.63 -18.66
CA LYS A 206 -10.41 -15.77 -18.88
C LYS A 206 -9.62 -17.06 -18.64
N PRO A 207 -10.24 -18.10 -18.05
CA PRO A 207 -9.60 -19.40 -17.96
C PRO A 207 -9.23 -19.93 -19.35
N GLU A 208 -8.19 -20.75 -19.41
CA GLU A 208 -7.76 -21.37 -20.66
C GLU A 208 -8.91 -22.17 -21.31
N GLY A 209 -9.05 -22.04 -22.63
CA GLY A 209 -10.16 -22.65 -23.38
C GLY A 209 -11.54 -22.00 -23.17
N GLN A 210 -11.70 -21.04 -22.24
CA GLN A 210 -13.01 -20.42 -21.97
C GLN A 210 -13.21 -19.07 -22.68
N ARG A 211 -14.42 -18.86 -23.18
CA ARG A 211 -14.84 -17.59 -23.81
C ARG A 211 -15.23 -16.51 -22.80
N THR A 212 -15.56 -16.89 -21.58
CA THR A 212 -16.08 -16.02 -20.52
C THR A 212 -15.12 -15.97 -19.33
N ARG A 213 -15.32 -14.99 -18.45
CA ARG A 213 -14.54 -14.82 -17.22
C ARG A 213 -15.11 -15.69 -16.12
N GLY A 214 -14.26 -16.26 -15.28
CA GLY A 214 -14.69 -17.04 -14.12
C GLY A 214 -15.43 -16.20 -13.08
N LYS A 215 -16.32 -16.83 -12.30
CA LYS A 215 -17.10 -16.18 -11.23
C LYS A 215 -16.24 -15.37 -10.25
N ARG A 216 -15.04 -15.88 -9.93
CA ARG A 216 -14.09 -15.22 -9.02
C ARG A 216 -13.49 -13.95 -9.62
N THR A 217 -13.16 -13.93 -10.91
CA THR A 217 -12.69 -12.72 -11.61
C THR A 217 -13.77 -11.64 -11.60
N ILE A 218 -15.02 -12.03 -11.84
CA ILE A 218 -16.17 -11.11 -11.81
C ILE A 218 -16.38 -10.55 -10.39
N ALA A 219 -16.31 -11.40 -9.36
CA ALA A 219 -16.44 -10.96 -7.97
C ALA A 219 -15.34 -9.96 -7.58
N LYS A 220 -14.08 -10.26 -7.95
CA LYS A 220 -12.94 -9.35 -7.74
C LYS A 220 -13.12 -8.02 -8.48
N GLU A 221 -13.62 -8.02 -9.71
CA GLU A 221 -13.91 -6.77 -10.43
C GLU A 221 -14.98 -5.94 -9.72
N LYS A 222 -16.04 -6.57 -9.20
CA LYS A 222 -17.08 -5.87 -8.42
C LYS A 222 -16.51 -5.25 -7.15
N LEU A 223 -15.70 -5.99 -6.39
CA LEU A 223 -15.04 -5.47 -5.19
C LEU A 223 -14.08 -4.32 -5.51
N TYR A 224 -13.28 -4.44 -6.57
CA TYR A 224 -12.44 -3.35 -7.06
C TYR A 224 -13.27 -2.10 -7.39
N LYS A 225 -14.39 -2.25 -8.11
CA LYS A 225 -15.26 -1.12 -8.46
C LYS A 225 -15.81 -0.42 -7.21
N PHE A 226 -16.21 -1.19 -6.20
CA PHE A 226 -16.66 -0.68 -4.92
C PHE A 226 -15.56 0.09 -4.17
N ILE A 227 -14.35 -0.45 -4.09
CA ILE A 227 -13.19 0.23 -3.50
C ILE A 227 -12.87 1.52 -4.26
N ASN A 228 -12.85 1.48 -5.59
CA ASN A 228 -12.59 2.65 -6.42
C ASN A 228 -13.68 3.73 -6.27
N GLN A 229 -14.95 3.35 -6.07
CA GLN A 229 -16.01 4.29 -5.76
C GLN A 229 -15.76 5.01 -4.43
N ASN A 230 -15.40 4.27 -3.37
CA ASN A 230 -15.06 4.87 -2.08
C ASN A 230 -13.84 5.80 -2.14
N ILE A 231 -12.83 5.47 -2.94
CA ILE A 231 -11.70 6.38 -3.20
C ILE A 231 -12.17 7.64 -3.94
N ARG A 232 -13.11 7.50 -4.89
CA ARG A 232 -13.64 8.63 -5.65
C ARG A 232 -14.55 9.55 -4.85
N GLU A 233 -15.14 9.06 -3.76
CA GLU A 233 -15.81 9.94 -2.79
C GLU A 233 -14.82 10.89 -2.11
N ILE A 234 -13.55 10.49 -1.95
CA ILE A 234 -12.46 11.36 -1.48
C ILE A 234 -11.95 12.24 -2.63
N TYR A 235 -11.78 11.65 -3.83
CA TYR A 235 -11.27 12.34 -5.02
C TYR A 235 -12.09 12.02 -6.27
N PRO A 236 -13.06 12.87 -6.67
CA PRO A 236 -14.01 12.56 -7.75
C PRO A 236 -13.35 12.11 -9.08
N ASN A 237 -12.22 12.72 -9.43
CA ASN A 237 -11.48 12.44 -10.67
C ASN A 237 -10.29 11.48 -10.47
N PHE A 238 -10.37 10.57 -9.49
CA PHE A 238 -9.27 9.65 -9.18
C PHE A 238 -8.88 8.77 -10.38
N ASN A 239 -7.59 8.81 -10.73
CA ASN A 239 -6.95 7.94 -11.70
C ASN A 239 -6.02 6.96 -10.98
N ILE A 240 -6.40 5.68 -10.99
CA ILE A 240 -5.66 4.61 -10.31
C ILE A 240 -4.23 4.40 -10.84
N GLY A 241 -3.97 4.72 -12.11
CA GLY A 241 -2.68 4.46 -12.78
C GLY A 241 -1.68 5.61 -12.70
N GLU A 242 -2.05 6.68 -11.99
CA GLU A 242 -1.24 7.88 -11.83
C GLU A 242 -1.03 8.20 -10.36
N SER A 243 0.00 9.00 -10.07
CA SER A 243 0.17 9.55 -8.73
C SER A 243 -1.01 10.45 -8.38
N THR A 244 -1.53 10.35 -7.16
CA THR A 244 -2.61 11.23 -6.70
C THR A 244 -2.15 12.69 -6.78
N GLY A 245 -3.03 13.57 -7.24
CA GLY A 245 -2.76 15.01 -7.29
C GLY A 245 -2.36 15.57 -5.92
N LYS A 246 -1.64 16.69 -5.95
CA LYS A 246 -1.30 17.49 -4.78
C LYS A 246 -1.26 18.96 -5.20
N SER A 247 -1.87 19.82 -4.41
CA SER A 247 -1.76 21.27 -4.50
C SER A 247 -0.54 21.77 -3.72
N SER A 248 -0.16 21.06 -2.65
CA SER A 248 1.01 21.37 -1.84
C SER A 248 1.82 20.12 -1.47
N MET A 249 3.04 20.29 -0.99
CA MET A 249 3.80 19.14 -0.47
C MET A 249 3.19 18.57 0.83
N ARG A 250 2.46 19.37 1.61
CA ARG A 250 1.78 18.93 2.85
C ARG A 250 0.69 17.91 2.57
N ASP A 251 0.14 17.91 1.36
CA ASP A 251 -0.88 16.96 0.93
C ASP A 251 -0.41 15.50 0.97
N LYS A 252 0.90 15.26 0.97
CA LYS A 252 1.47 13.92 1.23
C LYS A 252 1.07 13.39 2.61
N TRP A 253 0.95 14.28 3.60
CA TRP A 253 0.46 13.96 4.93
C TRP A 253 -1.06 14.15 5.03
N LEU A 254 -1.59 15.32 4.62
CA LEU A 254 -2.99 15.69 4.86
C LEU A 254 -4.00 14.75 4.19
N HIS A 255 -3.66 14.20 3.04
CA HIS A 255 -4.56 13.32 2.31
C HIS A 255 -4.71 11.97 3.03
N PRO A 256 -5.94 11.47 3.24
CA PRO A 256 -6.16 10.19 3.87
C PRO A 256 -5.78 9.02 2.97
N TYR A 257 -6.00 9.12 1.66
CA TYR A 257 -5.65 8.08 0.68
C TYR A 257 -4.73 8.63 -0.41
N ARG A 258 -3.67 7.92 -0.81
CA ARG A 258 -2.80 8.32 -1.94
C ARG A 258 -2.20 7.16 -2.71
N HIS A 259 -2.09 7.35 -4.03
CA HIS A 259 -1.23 6.60 -4.94
C HIS A 259 0.06 7.37 -5.25
N TRP A 260 1.14 6.62 -5.43
CA TRP A 260 2.42 7.09 -5.95
C TRP A 260 2.90 6.15 -7.06
N LYS A 261 2.77 6.60 -8.32
CA LYS A 261 3.47 5.95 -9.43
C LYS A 261 4.94 6.36 -9.36
N PHE A 262 5.78 5.47 -8.85
CA PHE A 262 7.22 5.67 -8.80
C PHE A 262 7.80 5.63 -10.21
N THR A 263 8.64 6.61 -10.52
CA THR A 263 9.40 6.68 -11.77
C THR A 263 10.87 6.88 -11.41
N PRO A 264 11.80 6.06 -11.92
CA PRO A 264 13.21 6.25 -11.68
C PRO A 264 13.68 7.61 -12.24
N SER A 265 14.63 8.25 -11.57
CA SER A 265 15.18 9.56 -11.98
C SER A 265 15.92 9.49 -13.32
N VAL A 266 16.55 8.34 -13.60
CA VAL A 266 17.22 8.05 -14.86
C VAL A 266 16.65 6.76 -15.41
N GLY A 267 16.11 6.82 -16.63
CA GLY A 267 15.53 5.64 -17.25
C GLY A 267 15.19 5.85 -18.72
N LYS A 268 14.85 4.75 -19.37
CA LYS A 268 14.38 4.72 -20.76
C LYS A 268 12.94 4.19 -20.83
N VAL A 269 12.20 4.65 -21.84
CA VAL A 269 10.87 4.12 -22.12
C VAL A 269 11.01 2.83 -22.91
N ASP A 270 10.44 1.75 -22.38
CA ASP A 270 10.27 0.52 -23.12
C ASP A 270 9.16 0.68 -24.17
N LYS A 271 9.55 0.55 -25.44
CA LYS A 271 8.66 0.70 -26.60
C LYS A 271 7.62 -0.41 -26.69
N HIS A 272 7.82 -1.57 -26.04
CA HIS A 272 6.82 -2.65 -26.01
C HIS A 272 5.50 -2.23 -25.34
N TYR A 273 5.56 -1.23 -24.45
CA TYR A 273 4.39 -0.73 -23.72
C TYR A 273 3.82 0.57 -24.30
N VAL A 274 4.40 1.10 -25.38
CA VAL A 274 3.90 2.30 -26.06
C VAL A 274 2.93 1.86 -27.15
N GLY A 275 1.68 2.36 -27.10
CA GLY A 275 0.71 2.10 -28.16
C GLY A 275 1.27 2.53 -29.52
N LYS A 276 1.21 1.65 -30.52
CA LYS A 276 1.55 2.02 -31.90
C LYS A 276 0.68 3.21 -32.28
N LYS A 277 1.28 4.35 -32.68
CA LYS A 277 0.53 5.45 -33.29
C LYS A 277 -0.28 4.85 -34.44
N LYS A 278 -1.61 4.96 -34.38
CA LYS A 278 -2.44 4.71 -35.55
C LYS A 278 -1.96 5.71 -36.61
N ARG A 279 -1.38 5.20 -37.69
CA ARG A 279 -1.17 5.97 -38.92
C ARG A 279 -2.52 6.25 -39.55
#